data_AF-A0A060YYG7-F1
#
_entry.id   AF-A0A060YYG7-F1
#
_cell.length_a   1.000
_cell.length_b   1.000
_cell.length_c   1.000
_cell.angle_alpha   90.00
_cell.angle_beta   90.00
_cell.angle_gamma   90.00
#
_symmetry.space_group_name_H-M   'P 1'
#
loop_
_entity.id
_entity.type
_entity.pdbx_description
1 polymer ?
#
loop_
_entity_poly.entity_id
_entity_poly.type
_entity_poly.pdbx_seq_one_letter_code
_entity_poly.pdbx_strand_id
1 'polypeptide(L)'
;MSYLYCGGTESLKTNVSDLLELLSAASVFQLGALQRHCEIICSQSIDLENAVSIYRTAKAHAASVLSSFCEGFFLQHMAGLLEREAFRSLLLGPMGARWVTEMGSGPKMVPPRGDSPLEELETTLARRLRSLYITSRV
;
A
#
# COMPACT_ATOMS: atom_id res chain seq x y z
N MET A 1 3.98 17.53 16.41
CA MET A 1 4.61 18.87 16.56
C MET A 1 6.05 18.83 17.09
N SER A 2 6.41 17.94 18.02
CA SER A 2 7.79 17.87 18.57
C SER A 2 8.89 17.76 17.50
N TYR A 3 8.65 17.02 16.41
CA TYR A 3 9.58 16.92 15.28
C TYR A 3 10.01 18.28 14.69
N LEU A 4 9.10 19.25 14.59
CA LEU A 4 9.41 20.57 14.02
C LEU A 4 10.33 21.41 14.92
N TYR A 5 10.29 21.17 16.23
CA TYR A 5 11.07 21.94 17.20
C TYR A 5 12.37 21.23 17.60
N CYS A 6 12.37 19.90 17.63
CA CYS A 6 13.47 19.11 18.15
C CYS A 6 14.20 18.31 17.07
N GLY A 7 13.66 18.19 15.85
CA GLY A 7 14.25 17.44 14.74
C GLY A 7 14.34 15.92 14.92
N GLY A 8 14.23 15.42 16.16
CA GLY A 8 14.34 14.01 16.51
C GLY A 8 13.04 13.24 16.30
N THR A 9 13.17 11.98 15.90
CA THR A 9 12.07 11.00 15.79
C THR A 9 12.03 10.03 16.98
N GLU A 10 12.90 10.23 17.97
CA GLU A 10 13.08 9.42 19.19
C GLU A 10 11.79 9.21 20.02
N SER A 11 10.78 10.08 19.83
CA SER A 11 9.50 10.04 20.55
C SER A 11 8.32 9.48 19.73
N LEU A 12 8.55 9.06 18.48
CA LEU A 12 7.51 8.40 17.67
C LEU A 12 7.20 7.04 18.29
N LYS A 13 6.05 6.93 18.96
CA LYS A 13 5.53 5.65 19.43
C LYS A 13 5.26 4.75 18.23
N THR A 14 5.69 3.50 18.35
CA THR A 14 5.83 2.48 17.30
C THR A 14 4.52 1.77 16.93
N ASN A 15 3.36 2.37 17.21
CA ASN A 15 2.08 1.77 16.79
C ASN A 15 1.88 2.05 15.30
N VAL A 16 1.48 1.02 14.55
CA VAL A 16 1.27 1.15 13.09
C VAL A 16 0.20 2.19 12.77
N SER A 17 -0.87 2.27 13.56
CA SER A 17 -1.93 3.28 13.35
C SER A 17 -1.42 4.72 13.53
N ASP A 18 -0.71 5.00 14.63
CA ASP A 18 -0.13 6.33 14.90
C ASP A 18 0.90 6.71 13.82
N LEU A 19 1.65 5.71 13.33
CA LEU A 19 2.63 5.88 12.26
C LEU A 19 1.98 6.23 10.92
N LEU A 20 0.85 5.60 10.59
CA LEU A 20 0.10 5.92 9.37
C LEU A 20 -0.51 7.31 9.42
N GLU A 21 -1.09 7.72 10.56
CA GLU A 21 -1.57 9.09 10.76
C GLU A 21 -0.44 10.12 10.64
N LEU A 22 0.74 9.79 11.18
CA LEU A 22 1.90 10.64 11.07
C LEU A 22 2.43 10.73 9.64
N LEU A 23 2.45 9.63 8.89
CA LEU A 23 2.79 9.62 7.47
C LEU A 23 1.85 10.55 6.69
N SER A 24 0.54 10.48 7.00
CA SER A 24 -0.49 11.36 6.43
C SER A 24 -0.21 12.83 6.75
N ALA A 25 0.05 13.15 8.02
CA ALA A 25 0.41 14.51 8.43
C ALA A 25 1.70 14.99 7.74
N ALA A 26 2.75 14.16 7.70
CA ALA A 26 4.02 14.49 7.07
C ALA A 26 3.85 14.80 5.58
N SER A 27 3.01 14.05 4.87
CA SER A 27 2.66 14.31 3.47
C SER A 27 1.93 15.65 3.30
N VAL A 28 0.92 15.93 4.13
CA VAL A 28 0.14 17.19 4.09
C VAL A 28 1.02 18.42 4.36
N PHE A 29 1.92 18.31 5.34
CA PHE A 29 2.87 19.38 5.69
C PHE A 29 4.14 19.38 4.82
N GLN A 30 4.24 18.50 3.81
CA GLN A 30 5.39 18.39 2.90
C GLN A 30 6.74 18.17 3.61
N LEU A 31 6.72 17.43 4.72
CA LEU A 31 7.89 17.11 5.52
C LEU A 31 8.60 15.86 4.96
N GLY A 32 9.34 16.02 3.86
CA GLY A 32 9.94 14.90 3.13
C GLY A 32 10.84 13.99 3.97
N ALA A 33 11.65 14.55 4.88
CA ALA A 33 12.52 13.75 5.75
C ALA A 33 11.73 12.90 6.76
N LEU A 34 10.65 13.46 7.33
CA LEU A 34 9.77 12.75 8.24
C LEU A 34 8.95 11.69 7.50
N GLN A 35 8.42 12.03 6.33
CA GLN A 35 7.69 11.10 5.47
C GLN A 35 8.58 9.89 5.14
N ARG A 36 9.82 10.14 4.72
CA ARG A 36 10.79 9.08 4.42
C ARG A 36 11.09 8.21 5.65
N HIS A 37 11.20 8.81 6.82
CA HIS A 37 11.41 8.05 8.05
C HIS A 37 10.21 7.16 8.39
N CYS A 38 8.98 7.68 8.24
CA CYS A 38 7.77 6.90 8.44
C CYS A 38 7.68 5.74 7.44
N GLU A 39 8.05 5.96 6.17
CA GLU A 39 8.12 4.88 5.17
C GLU A 39 9.05 3.74 5.59
N ILE A 40 10.23 4.06 6.12
CA ILE A 40 11.20 3.05 6.58
C ILE A 40 10.60 2.22 7.71
N ILE A 41 10.00 2.87 8.72
CA ILE A 41 9.40 2.15 9.85
C ILE A 41 8.18 1.33 9.39
N CYS A 42 7.35 1.85 8.48
CA CYS A 42 6.23 1.09 7.90
C CYS A 42 6.72 -0.16 7.17
N SER A 43 7.84 -0.07 6.44
CA SER A 43 8.42 -1.23 5.74
C SER A 43 9.00 -2.29 6.68
N GLN A 44 9.35 -1.93 7.92
CA GLN A 44 9.88 -2.85 8.93
C GLN A 44 8.76 -3.48 9.78
N SER A 45 7.64 -2.78 9.93
CA SER A 45 6.49 -3.23 10.73
C SER A 45 5.39 -3.90 9.90
N ILE A 46 5.64 -4.21 8.62
CA ILE A 46 4.64 -4.81 7.74
C ILE A 46 4.36 -6.28 8.11
N ASP A 47 3.09 -6.62 8.25
CA ASP A 47 2.55 -7.94 8.58
C ASP A 47 1.32 -8.23 7.72
N LEU A 48 0.88 -9.49 7.67
CA LEU A 48 -0.30 -9.91 6.89
C LEU A 48 -1.57 -9.11 7.22
N GLU A 49 -1.72 -8.65 8.47
CA GLU A 49 -2.90 -7.89 8.92
C GLU A 49 -2.86 -6.42 8.51
N ASN A 50 -1.67 -5.81 8.54
CA ASN A 50 -1.52 -4.37 8.36
C ASN A 50 -1.03 -4.00 6.94
N ALA A 51 -0.58 -4.96 6.13
CA ALA A 51 0.00 -4.67 4.83
C ALA A 51 -0.98 -3.94 3.89
N VAL A 52 -2.28 -4.26 3.99
CA VAL A 52 -3.33 -3.59 3.20
C VAL A 52 -3.56 -2.15 3.64
N SER A 53 -3.58 -1.88 4.95
CA SER A 53 -3.77 -0.51 5.46
C SER A 53 -2.56 0.36 5.12
N ILE A 54 -1.34 -0.17 5.29
CA ILE A 54 -0.10 0.52 4.92
C ILE A 54 -0.09 0.85 3.43
N TYR A 55 -0.44 -0.10 2.55
CA TYR A 55 -0.48 0.14 1.11
C TYR A 55 -1.49 1.22 0.72
N ARG A 56 -2.72 1.20 1.28
CA ARG A 56 -3.73 2.23 0.99
C ARG A 56 -3.25 3.62 1.40
N THR A 57 -2.67 3.75 2.59
CA THR A 57 -2.12 5.03 3.07
C THR A 57 -0.95 5.46 2.20
N ALA A 58 -0.05 4.55 1.81
CA ALA A 58 1.07 4.85 0.92
C ALA A 58 0.58 5.41 -0.43
N LYS A 59 -0.46 4.81 -1.03
CA LYS A 59 -1.07 5.29 -2.27
C LYS A 59 -1.74 6.64 -2.10
N ALA A 60 -2.51 6.84 -1.01
CA ALA A 60 -3.19 8.09 -0.73
C ALA A 60 -2.23 9.29 -0.58
N HIS A 61 -1.02 9.04 -0.07
CA HIS A 61 0.00 10.07 0.19
C HIS A 61 1.15 10.07 -0.82
N ALA A 62 0.98 9.41 -1.97
CA ALA A 62 1.98 9.32 -3.04
C ALA A 62 3.37 8.84 -2.56
N ALA A 63 3.42 8.01 -1.51
CA ALA A 63 4.63 7.37 -1.01
C ALA A 63 5.04 6.20 -1.93
N SER A 64 5.59 6.55 -3.10
CA SER A 64 5.88 5.59 -4.18
C SER A 64 6.80 4.46 -3.74
N VAL A 65 7.84 4.77 -2.95
CA VAL A 65 8.81 3.77 -2.46
C VAL A 65 8.11 2.76 -1.55
N LEU A 66 7.32 3.22 -0.58
CA LEU A 66 6.58 2.34 0.32
C LEU A 66 5.52 1.52 -0.43
N SER A 67 4.80 2.13 -1.38
CA SER A 67 3.81 1.39 -2.17
C SER A 67 4.44 0.26 -3.00
N SER A 68 5.59 0.51 -3.64
CA SER A 68 6.33 -0.52 -4.39
C SER A 68 6.88 -1.63 -3.50
N PHE A 69 7.22 -1.30 -2.25
CA PHE A 69 7.63 -2.28 -1.26
C PHE A 69 6.46 -3.17 -0.84
N CYS A 70 5.30 -2.59 -0.56
CA CYS A 70 4.07 -3.35 -0.27
C CYS A 70 3.66 -4.26 -1.43
N GLU A 71 3.77 -3.80 -2.69
CA GLU A 71 3.51 -4.64 -3.87
C GLU A 71 4.44 -5.87 -3.90
N GLY A 72 5.73 -5.68 -3.60
CA GLY A 72 6.68 -6.80 -3.48
C GLY A 72 6.31 -7.77 -2.36
N PHE A 73 5.93 -7.25 -1.19
CA PHE A 73 5.46 -8.06 -0.06
C PHE A 73 4.20 -8.86 -0.42
N PHE A 74 3.25 -8.23 -1.13
CA PHE A 74 2.05 -8.90 -1.60
C PHE A 74 2.34 -10.05 -2.55
N LEU A 75 3.27 -9.86 -3.49
CA LEU A 75 3.69 -10.93 -4.40
C LEU A 75 4.37 -12.09 -3.65
N GLN A 76 5.16 -11.80 -2.62
CA GLN A 76 5.85 -12.82 -1.84
C GLN A 76 4.91 -13.63 -0.94
N HIS A 77 3.94 -12.98 -0.30
CA HIS A 77 3.03 -13.59 0.68
C HIS A 77 1.60 -13.77 0.15
N MET A 78 1.43 -13.80 -1.17
CA MET A 78 0.12 -13.74 -1.83
C MET A 78 -0.84 -14.83 -1.35
N ALA A 79 -0.35 -16.06 -1.16
CA ALA A 79 -1.16 -17.18 -0.70
C ALA A 79 -1.81 -16.91 0.67
N GLY A 80 -1.04 -16.40 1.63
CA GLY A 80 -1.56 -16.08 2.96
C GLY A 80 -2.43 -14.81 3.00
N LEU A 81 -2.19 -13.86 2.09
CA LEU A 81 -3.02 -12.66 1.97
C LEU A 81 -4.39 -12.93 1.35
N LEU A 82 -4.50 -13.92 0.46
CA LEU A 82 -5.79 -14.28 -0.16
C LEU A 82 -6.81 -14.86 0.83
N GLU A 83 -6.35 -15.36 1.98
CA GLU A 83 -7.21 -15.79 3.09
C GLU A 83 -7.82 -14.59 3.85
N ARG A 84 -7.24 -13.40 3.72
CA ARG A 84 -7.67 -12.19 4.42
C ARG A 84 -8.68 -11.39 3.60
N GLU A 85 -9.82 -11.07 4.22
CA GLU A 85 -10.90 -10.29 3.60
C GLU A 85 -10.42 -8.90 3.16
N ALA A 86 -9.53 -8.27 3.94
CA ALA A 86 -9.00 -6.94 3.63
C ALA A 86 -8.27 -6.90 2.28
N PHE A 87 -7.50 -7.93 1.96
CA PHE A 87 -6.76 -8.04 0.70
C PHE A 87 -7.68 -8.43 -0.46
N ARG A 88 -8.64 -9.33 -0.23
CA ARG A 88 -9.67 -9.65 -1.24
C ARG A 88 -10.50 -8.43 -1.63
N SER A 89 -10.87 -7.61 -0.65
CA SER A 89 -11.57 -6.33 -0.84
C SER A 89 -10.70 -5.32 -1.61
N LEU A 90 -9.38 -5.33 -1.39
CA LEU A 90 -8.45 -4.51 -2.17
C LEU A 90 -8.43 -4.93 -3.65
N LEU A 91 -8.33 -6.24 -3.94
CA LEU A 91 -8.22 -6.76 -5.31
C LEU A 91 -9.54 -6.65 -6.10
N LEU A 92 -10.66 -7.02 -5.47
CA LEU A 92 -11.99 -7.06 -6.11
C LEU A 92 -12.71 -5.70 -6.05
N GLY A 93 -12.13 -4.74 -5.35
CA GLY A 93 -12.75 -3.46 -5.00
C GLY A 93 -13.96 -3.62 -4.08
N PRO A 94 -14.56 -2.49 -3.64
CA PRO A 94 -15.81 -2.48 -2.87
C PRO A 94 -16.99 -3.18 -3.58
N MET A 95 -16.85 -3.45 -4.88
CA MET A 95 -17.85 -4.09 -5.74
C MET A 95 -17.92 -5.61 -5.57
N GLY A 96 -16.96 -6.21 -4.86
CA GLY A 96 -16.92 -7.63 -4.51
C GLY A 96 -18.08 -8.13 -3.63
N ALA A 97 -18.83 -7.22 -3.00
CA ALA A 97 -19.99 -7.56 -2.17
C ALA A 97 -21.33 -7.41 -2.91
N ARG A 98 -21.36 -6.81 -4.12
CA ARG A 98 -22.61 -6.50 -4.83
C ARG A 98 -23.07 -7.59 -5.81
N TRP A 99 -22.18 -8.50 -6.23
CA TRP A 99 -22.57 -9.59 -7.15
C TRP A 99 -23.31 -10.75 -6.49
N VAL A 100 -23.37 -10.81 -5.15
CA VAL A 100 -24.12 -11.86 -4.45
C VAL A 100 -25.59 -11.48 -4.21
N THR A 101 -26.06 -10.26 -4.56
CA THR A 101 -27.44 -9.86 -4.18
C THR A 101 -28.29 -9.17 -5.25
N GLU A 102 -27.77 -8.71 -6.39
CA GLU A 102 -28.63 -7.97 -7.34
C GLU A 102 -28.69 -8.58 -8.74
N MET A 103 -29.53 -9.62 -8.87
CA MET A 103 -30.37 -9.80 -10.06
C MET A 103 -31.37 -8.62 -10.12
N GLY A 104 -31.01 -7.51 -10.78
CA GLY A 104 -31.96 -6.42 -11.04
C GLY A 104 -31.34 -5.05 -11.33
N SER A 105 -31.33 -4.65 -12.61
CA SER A 105 -31.34 -3.27 -13.15
C SER A 105 -30.55 -2.13 -12.46
N GLY A 106 -29.39 -1.79 -13.06
CA GLY A 106 -28.79 -0.43 -13.16
C GLY A 106 -27.89 0.05 -11.99
N PRO A 107 -27.07 1.12 -12.15
CA PRO A 107 -26.63 1.86 -13.34
C PRO A 107 -25.19 1.50 -13.77
N LYS A 108 -24.79 1.91 -14.97
CA LYS A 108 -23.44 1.75 -15.55
C LYS A 108 -22.44 2.63 -14.77
N MET A 109 -21.96 2.14 -13.63
CA MET A 109 -20.96 2.81 -12.82
C MET A 109 -19.59 2.60 -13.51
N VAL A 110 -19.08 3.67 -14.13
CA VAL A 110 -17.70 3.72 -14.63
C VAL A 110 -16.80 3.41 -13.43
N PRO A 111 -15.97 2.34 -13.46
CA PRO A 111 -15.06 2.09 -12.36
C PRO A 111 -14.17 3.32 -12.21
N PRO A 112 -13.89 3.77 -10.97
CA PRO A 112 -12.93 4.84 -10.78
C PRO A 112 -11.65 4.43 -11.49
N ARG A 113 -11.11 5.33 -12.32
CA ARG A 113 -9.81 5.20 -12.99
C ARG A 113 -8.69 5.27 -11.94
N GLY A 114 -8.71 4.37 -10.97
CA GLY A 114 -7.56 4.04 -10.15
C GLY A 114 -6.98 2.79 -10.76
N ASP A 115 -5.71 2.85 -11.15
CA ASP A 115 -4.94 1.70 -11.63
C ASP A 115 -5.25 0.53 -10.70
N SER A 116 -5.78 -0.55 -11.28
CA SER A 116 -6.21 -1.67 -10.45
C SER A 116 -4.98 -2.18 -9.69
N PRO A 117 -5.07 -2.46 -8.38
CA PRO A 117 -3.92 -2.96 -7.61
C PRO A 117 -3.34 -4.24 -8.24
N LEU A 118 -4.17 -4.96 -8.99
CA LEU A 118 -3.80 -6.14 -9.76
C LEU A 118 -2.90 -5.81 -10.97
N GLU A 119 -3.21 -4.75 -11.71
CA GLU A 119 -2.37 -4.23 -12.80
C GLU A 119 -1.03 -3.71 -12.28
N GLU A 120 -1.02 -3.01 -11.14
CA GLU A 120 0.23 -2.59 -10.50
C GLU A 120 1.09 -3.79 -10.08
N LEU A 121 0.48 -4.81 -9.46
CA LEU A 121 1.18 -6.06 -9.12
C LEU A 121 1.73 -6.76 -10.37
N GLU A 122 0.96 -6.83 -11.45
CA GLU A 122 1.40 -7.40 -12.72
C GLU A 122 2.59 -6.64 -13.29
N THR A 123 2.52 -5.30 -13.34
CA THR A 123 3.63 -4.48 -13.84
C THR A 123 4.88 -4.65 -12.98
N THR A 124 4.73 -4.72 -11.65
CA THR A 124 5.84 -4.92 -10.72
C THR A 124 6.45 -6.31 -10.86
N LEU A 125 5.63 -7.35 -11.02
CA LEU A 125 6.10 -8.71 -11.30
C LEU A 125 6.84 -8.78 -12.64
N ALA A 126 6.25 -8.23 -13.71
CA ALA A 126 6.85 -8.22 -15.04
C ALA A 126 8.18 -7.46 -15.06
N ARG A 127 8.29 -6.35 -14.32
CA ARG A 127 9.53 -5.58 -14.15
C ARG A 127 10.61 -6.41 -13.45
N ARG A 128 10.26 -7.10 -12.36
CA ARG A 128 11.19 -7.98 -11.61
C ARG A 128 11.66 -9.16 -12.47
N LEU A 129 10.76 -9.83 -13.20
CA LEU A 129 11.13 -10.92 -14.10
C LEU A 129 12.06 -10.46 -15.22
N ARG A 130 11.79 -9.32 -15.86
CA ARG A 130 12.68 -8.75 -16.88
C ARG A 130 14.06 -8.41 -16.30
N SER A 131 14.11 -7.84 -15.10
CA SER A 131 15.38 -7.58 -14.41
C SER A 131 16.18 -8.86 -14.20
N LEU A 132 15.53 -9.93 -13.72
CA LEU A 132 16.16 -11.24 -13.50
C LEU A 132 16.66 -11.86 -14.81
N TYR A 133 15.85 -11.77 -15.87
CA TYR A 133 16.19 -12.29 -17.19
C TYR A 133 17.40 -11.57 -17.82
N ILE A 134 17.51 -10.26 -17.61
CA ILE A 134 18.65 -9.48 -18.09
C ILE A 134 19.92 -9.85 -17.30
N THR A 135 19.80 -10.00 -15.97
CA THR A 135 20.94 -10.39 -15.13
C THR A 135 21.42 -11.83 -15.37
N SER A 136 20.57 -12.72 -15.89
CA SER A 136 20.97 -14.10 -16.22
C SER A 136 21.63 -14.24 -17.59
N ARG A 137 21.67 -13.18 -18.40
CA ARG A 137 22.27 -13.17 -19.75
C ARG A 137 23.67 -12.53 -19.78
N VAL A 138 24.20 -12.14 -18.63
CA VAL A 138 25.60 -11.68 -18.42
C VAL A 138 26.36 -12.78 -17.71
#